data_AF-A0A142BAB5-F1
#
_entry.id   AF-A0A142BAB5-F1
#
_cell.length_a   1.000
_cell.length_b   1.000
_cell.length_c   1.000
_cell.angle_alpha   90.00
_cell.angle_beta   90.00
_cell.angle_gamma   90.00
#
_symmetry.space_group_name_H-M   'P 1'
#
loop_
_entity.id
_entity.type
_entity.pdbx_description
1 polymer ?
#
loop_
_entity_poly.entity_id
_entity_poly.type
_entity_poly.pdbx_seq_one_letter_code
_entity_poly.pdbx_strand_id
1 'polypeptide(L)'
;MLQYNLKSVRAYLLKEEFQAFRDYISPHWAGKYLDRWCTRVMRSKIEPMKKVAKTVRRHRPLILNWFRAKKAFSSGIVEGLNTKIKLTTRKPYGFRTYKCAEIALYHALGKLPEPEVTHRFY
;
A
#
# COMPACT_ATOMS: atom_id res chain seq x y z
N MET A 1 -4.71 2.30 37.17
CA MET A 1 -3.77 3.13 36.38
C MET A 1 -3.46 2.41 35.08
N LEU A 2 -3.77 3.04 33.94
CA LEU A 2 -3.48 2.54 32.60
C LEU A 2 -1.99 2.22 32.48
N GLN A 3 -1.66 0.93 32.50
CA GLN A 3 -0.35 0.45 32.09
C GLN A 3 -0.27 0.68 30.57
N TYR A 4 0.07 1.91 30.16
CA TYR A 4 0.37 2.20 28.76
C TYR A 4 1.41 1.17 28.32
N ASN A 5 1.01 0.27 27.43
CA ASN A 5 1.89 -0.80 26.98
C ASN A 5 3.07 -0.13 26.27
N LEU A 6 4.20 0.03 26.96
CA LEU A 6 5.38 0.79 26.52
C LEU A 6 5.87 0.32 25.13
N LYS A 7 5.57 -0.93 24.77
CA LYS A 7 5.82 -1.48 23.44
C LYS A 7 4.96 -0.83 22.36
N SER A 8 3.67 -0.59 22.61
CA SER A 8 2.75 0.07 21.69
C SER A 8 3.14 1.53 21.46
N VAL A 9 3.50 2.25 22.52
CA VAL A 9 3.99 3.64 22.41
C VAL A 9 5.29 3.68 21.59
N ARG A 10 6.24 2.77 21.86
CA ARG A 10 7.48 2.68 21.07
C ARG A 10 7.23 2.30 19.60
N ALA A 11 6.30 1.39 19.33
CA ALA A 11 5.91 1.04 17.96
C ALA A 11 5.30 2.24 17.23
N TYR A 12 4.42 2.99 17.91
CA TYR A 12 3.82 4.20 17.39
C TYR A 12 4.88 5.25 17.04
N LEU A 13 5.82 5.54 17.95
CA LEU A 13 6.90 6.49 17.70
C LEU A 13 7.79 6.08 16.52
N LEU A 14 8.09 4.78 16.35
CA LEU A 14 8.85 4.28 15.20
C LEU A 14 8.09 4.44 13.87
N LYS A 15 6.76 4.29 13.90
CA LYS A 15 5.89 4.52 12.75
C LYS A 15 5.84 6.01 12.40
N GLU A 16 5.66 6.88 13.39
CA GLU A 16 5.64 8.33 13.17
C GLU A 16 6.99 8.85 12.67
N GLU A 17 8.11 8.39 13.24
CA GLU A 17 9.44 8.71 12.74
C GLU A 17 9.60 8.36 11.26
N PHE A 18 9.03 7.23 10.81
CA PHE A 18 9.09 6.79 9.42
C PHE A 18 8.37 7.73 8.45
N GLN A 19 7.43 8.57 8.91
CA GLN A 19 6.74 9.51 8.02
C GLN A 19 7.71 10.52 7.38
N ALA A 20 8.72 10.95 8.13
CA ALA A 20 9.77 11.88 7.66
C ALA A 20 10.55 11.32 6.44
N PHE A 21 10.51 10.01 6.20
CA PHE A 21 11.08 9.41 5.01
C PHE A 21 10.56 10.03 3.71
N ARG A 22 9.27 10.40 3.69
CA ARG A 22 8.60 10.94 2.48
C ARG A 22 9.13 12.30 2.08
N ASP A 23 9.69 13.06 3.01
CA ASP A 23 10.10 14.45 2.78
C ASP A 23 11.49 14.56 2.14
N TYR A 24 12.29 13.49 2.19
CA TYR A 24 13.60 13.47 1.53
C TYR A 24 13.50 13.68 0.02
N ILE A 25 14.44 14.42 -0.56
CA ILE A 25 14.52 14.65 -2.01
C ILE A 25 15.58 13.75 -2.64
N SER A 26 16.76 13.67 -2.01
CA SER A 26 17.89 12.90 -2.54
C SER A 26 17.75 11.40 -2.25
N PRO A 27 17.89 10.52 -3.26
CA PRO A 27 17.90 9.07 -3.07
C PRO A 27 18.99 8.59 -2.10
N HIS A 28 20.14 9.26 -2.08
CA HIS A 28 21.25 8.90 -1.20
C HIS A 28 20.88 9.11 0.27
N TRP A 29 20.36 10.29 0.61
CA TRP A 29 19.94 10.63 1.98
C TRP A 29 18.74 9.80 2.44
N ALA A 30 17.77 9.56 1.55
CA ALA A 30 16.66 8.65 1.79
C ALA A 30 17.15 7.22 2.09
N GLY A 31 18.13 6.71 1.32
CA GLY A 31 18.74 5.40 1.56
C GLY A 31 19.41 5.30 2.93
N LYS A 32 20.23 6.30 3.30
CA LYS A 32 20.89 6.36 4.61
C LYS A 32 19.88 6.41 5.75
N TYR A 33 18.79 7.16 5.58
CA TYR A 33 17.69 7.20 6.54
C TYR A 33 17.05 5.81 6.71
N LEU A 34 16.72 5.11 5.62
CA LEU A 34 16.12 3.77 5.69
C LEU A 34 17.02 2.79 6.45
N ASP A 35 18.32 2.81 6.17
CA ASP A 35 19.27 1.90 6.81
C ASP A 35 19.36 2.15 8.33
N ARG A 36 19.39 3.43 8.72
CA ARG A 36 19.36 3.85 10.13
C ARG A 36 18.06 3.45 10.82
N TRP A 37 16.91 3.75 10.20
CA TRP A 37 15.60 3.42 10.75
C TRP A 37 15.43 1.91 10.91
N CYS A 38 15.76 1.11 9.89
CA CYS A 38 15.68 -0.34 9.98
C CYS A 38 16.59 -0.89 11.10
N THR A 39 17.78 -0.33 11.29
CA THR A 39 18.68 -0.73 12.38
C THR A 39 18.07 -0.43 13.75
N ARG A 40 17.45 0.74 13.94
CA ARG A 40 16.74 1.11 15.16
C ARG A 40 15.54 0.18 15.42
N VAL A 41 14.75 -0.11 14.39
CA VAL A 41 13.60 -1.04 14.49
C VAL A 41 14.05 -2.45 14.87
N MET A 42 15.14 -2.94 14.30
CA MET A 42 15.67 -4.27 14.65
C MET A 42 16.10 -4.37 16.12
N ARG A 43 16.54 -3.26 16.73
CA ARG A 43 16.91 -3.18 18.15
C ARG A 43 15.73 -2.95 19.10
N SER A 44 14.53 -2.69 18.59
CA SER A 44 13.35 -2.34 19.41
C SER A 44 12.76 -3.49 20.24
N LYS A 45 13.14 -4.75 19.96
CA LYS A 45 12.52 -5.98 20.51
C LYS A 45 11.00 -6.09 20.24
N ILE A 46 10.50 -5.45 19.18
CA ILE A 46 9.09 -5.53 18.76
C ILE A 46 8.99 -6.37 17.47
N GLU A 47 8.63 -7.65 17.59
CA GLU A 47 8.64 -8.59 16.46
C GLU A 47 7.81 -8.15 15.25
N PRO A 48 6.58 -7.62 15.40
CA PRO A 48 5.83 -7.09 14.26
C PRO A 48 6.59 -6.01 13.49
N MET A 49 7.25 -5.09 14.19
CA MET A 49 8.03 -4.01 13.56
C MET A 49 9.29 -4.55 12.87
N LYS A 50 9.95 -5.56 13.45
CA LYS A 50 11.09 -6.22 12.80
C LYS A 50 10.71 -6.86 11.47
N LYS A 51 9.53 -7.48 11.37
CA LYS A 51 9.02 -8.03 10.10
C LYS A 51 8.90 -6.93 9.03
N VAL A 52 8.37 -5.76 9.39
CA VAL A 52 8.29 -4.60 8.49
C VAL A 52 9.69 -4.15 8.05
N ALA A 53 10.63 -3.99 8.98
CA ALA A 53 12.00 -3.59 8.64
C ALA A 53 12.70 -4.59 7.70
N LYS A 54 12.48 -5.89 7.87
CA LYS A 54 13.00 -6.93 6.95
C LYS A 54 12.41 -6.76 5.54
N THR A 55 11.11 -6.51 5.43
CA THR A 55 10.46 -6.24 4.13
C THR A 55 11.01 -4.98 3.47
N VAL A 56 11.18 -3.91 4.24
CA VAL A 56 11.77 -2.65 3.75
C VAL A 56 13.19 -2.87 3.24
N ARG A 57 14.03 -3.62 3.98
CA ARG A 57 15.40 -3.96 3.56
C ARG A 57 15.40 -4.76 2.26
N ARG A 58 14.55 -5.78 2.14
CA ARG A 58 14.42 -6.59 0.92
C ARG A 58 14.05 -5.75 -0.30
N HIS A 59 13.13 -4.80 -0.12
CA HIS A 59 12.61 -3.97 -1.20
C HIS A 59 13.29 -2.61 -1.33
N ARG A 60 14.39 -2.38 -0.60
CA ARG A 60 15.13 -1.10 -0.57
C ARG A 60 15.45 -0.56 -1.98
N PRO A 61 15.93 -1.37 -2.95
CA PRO A 61 16.22 -0.86 -4.29
C PRO A 61 14.98 -0.28 -4.98
N LEU A 62 13.83 -0.96 -4.86
CA LEU A 62 12.57 -0.53 -5.45
C LEU A 62 12.01 0.71 -4.75
N ILE A 63 12.10 0.77 -3.42
CA ILE A 63 11.66 1.93 -2.64
C ILE A 63 12.45 3.18 -3.05
N LEU A 64 13.78 3.06 -3.24
CA LEU A 64 14.63 4.18 -3.65
C LEU A 64 14.40 4.62 -5.10
N ASN A 65 13.84 3.76 -5.97
CA ASN A 65 13.48 4.16 -7.33
C ASN A 65 12.45 5.29 -7.35
N TRP A 66 11.57 5.38 -6.36
CA TRP A 66 10.61 6.50 -6.26
C TRP A 66 11.32 7.86 -6.12
N PHE A 67 12.41 7.92 -5.35
CA PHE A 67 13.22 9.14 -5.21
C PHE A 67 14.07 9.39 -6.47
N ARG A 68 14.60 8.34 -7.10
CA ARG A 68 15.33 8.46 -8.38
C ARG A 68 14.44 9.02 -9.49
N ALA A 69 13.18 8.62 -9.50
CA ALA A 69 12.14 9.16 -10.37
C ALA A 69 11.60 10.54 -9.92
N LYS A 70 12.29 11.21 -8.98
CA LYS A 70 11.91 12.54 -8.45
C LYS A 70 10.46 12.61 -7.96
N LYS A 71 9.93 11.50 -7.41
CA LYS A 71 8.54 11.39 -6.94
C LYS A 71 7.48 11.68 -8.02
N ALA A 72 7.83 11.54 -9.30
CA ALA A 72 6.92 11.84 -10.41
C ALA A 72 5.70 10.90 -10.50
N PHE A 73 5.79 9.72 -9.88
CA PHE A 73 4.70 8.74 -9.89
C PHE A 73 3.83 8.86 -8.64
N SER A 74 2.53 9.06 -8.86
CA SER A 74 1.49 9.02 -7.82
C SER A 74 0.92 7.62 -7.66
N SER A 75 0.68 7.18 -6.42
CA SER A 75 -0.04 5.93 -6.15
C SER A 75 -1.54 6.02 -6.46
N GLY A 76 -2.08 7.23 -6.67
CA GLY A 76 -3.51 7.46 -6.84
C GLY A 76 -4.13 6.70 -8.02
N ILE A 77 -3.40 6.54 -9.13
CA ILE A 77 -3.89 5.78 -10.29
C ILE A 77 -4.05 4.30 -9.92
N VAL A 78 -3.05 3.72 -9.23
CA VAL A 78 -3.06 2.32 -8.80
C VAL A 78 -4.12 2.09 -7.73
N GLU A 79 -4.29 3.04 -6.79
CA GLU A 79 -5.33 3.01 -5.76
C GLU A 79 -6.74 3.09 -6.37
N GLY A 80 -6.94 3.98 -7.35
CA GLY A 80 -8.19 4.09 -8.09
C GLY A 80 -8.52 2.80 -8.86
N LEU A 81 -7.52 2.20 -9.50
CA LEU A 81 -7.68 0.92 -10.18
C LEU A 81 -8.05 -0.20 -9.20
N ASN A 82 -7.33 -0.32 -8.09
CA ASN A 82 -7.63 -1.30 -7.03
C ASN A 82 -9.04 -1.13 -6.46
N THR A 83 -9.51 0.11 -6.36
CA THR A 83 -10.85 0.43 -5.88
C THR A 83 -11.92 -0.06 -6.86
N LYS A 84 -11.73 0.19 -8.16
CA LYS A 84 -12.62 -0.34 -9.22
C LYS A 84 -12.68 -1.85 -9.19
N ILE A 85 -11.53 -2.53 -9.18
CA ILE A 85 -11.46 -4.00 -9.09
C ILE A 85 -12.23 -4.51 -7.87
N LYS A 86 -11.98 -3.93 -6.69
CA LYS A 86 -12.65 -4.33 -5.45
C LYS A 86 -14.17 -4.15 -5.53
N LEU A 87 -14.65 -3.06 -6.12
CA LEU A 87 -16.08 -2.81 -6.31
C LEU A 87 -16.71 -3.83 -7.27
N THR A 88 -16.07 -4.07 -8.41
CA THR A 88 -16.53 -5.05 -9.40
C THR A 88 -16.65 -6.44 -8.80
N THR A 89 -15.71 -6.85 -7.95
CA THR A 89 -15.75 -8.17 -7.29
C THR A 89 -16.78 -8.25 -6.17
N ARG A 90 -17.09 -7.13 -5.49
CA ARG A 90 -18.05 -7.09 -4.37
C ARG A 90 -19.51 -6.99 -4.82
N LYS A 91 -19.78 -6.24 -5.89
CA LYS A 91 -21.14 -5.98 -6.40
C LYS A 91 -21.99 -7.25 -6.64
N PRO A 92 -21.47 -8.37 -7.18
CA PRO A 92 -22.26 -9.57 -7.42
C PRO A 92 -22.39 -10.50 -6.20
N TYR A 93 -21.78 -10.16 -5.04
CA TYR A 93 -21.74 -11.02 -3.85
C TYR A 93 -21.12 -12.42 -4.06
N GLY A 94 -20.33 -12.58 -5.11
CA GLY A 94 -19.63 -13.81 -5.46
C GLY A 94 -19.81 -14.18 -6.93
N PHE A 95 -18.75 -14.71 -7.53
CA PHE A 95 -18.82 -15.28 -8.88
C PHE A 95 -18.76 -16.80 -8.78
N ARG A 96 -19.64 -17.48 -9.52
CA ARG A 96 -19.67 -18.95 -9.58
C ARG A 96 -18.45 -19.54 -10.29
N THR A 97 -17.86 -18.80 -11.22
CA THR A 97 -16.66 -19.21 -11.97
C THR A 97 -15.68 -18.04 -12.10
N TYR A 98 -14.40 -18.37 -12.23
CA TYR A 98 -13.36 -17.37 -12.49
C TYR A 98 -13.59 -16.62 -13.81
N LYS A 99 -14.05 -17.33 -14.85
CA LYS A 99 -14.32 -16.75 -16.17
C LYS A 99 -15.33 -15.60 -16.11
N CYS A 100 -16.38 -15.73 -15.29
CA CYS A 100 -17.34 -14.64 -15.09
C CYS A 100 -16.70 -13.43 -14.37
N ALA A 101 -15.85 -13.68 -13.37
CA ALA A 101 -15.13 -12.61 -12.67
C ALA A 101 -14.18 -11.86 -13.62
N GLU A 102 -13.46 -12.60 -14.47
CA GLU A 102 -12.56 -12.04 -15.47
C GLU A 102 -13.31 -11.16 -16.49
N ILE A 103 -14.41 -11.65 -17.06
CA ILE A 103 -15.24 -10.86 -18.00
C ILE A 103 -15.77 -9.59 -17.33
N ALA A 104 -16.29 -9.69 -16.10
CA ALA A 104 -16.79 -8.54 -15.37
C ALA A 104 -15.69 -7.50 -15.09
N LEU A 105 -14.47 -7.95 -14.77
CA LEU A 105 -13.31 -7.08 -14.59
C LEU A 105 -12.93 -6.37 -15.90
N TYR A 106 -12.83 -7.09 -17.02
CA TYR A 106 -12.52 -6.46 -18.30
C TYR A 106 -13.59 -5.46 -18.73
N HIS A 107 -14.87 -5.79 -18.52
CA HIS A 107 -15.97 -4.88 -18.83
C HIS A 107 -15.92 -3.59 -17.99
N ALA A 108 -15.77 -3.73 -16.68
CA ALA A 108 -15.70 -2.59 -15.76
C ALA A 108 -14.44 -1.72 -15.95
N LEU A 109 -13.29 -2.34 -16.23
CA LEU A 109 -12.03 -1.63 -16.44
C LEU A 109 -11.93 -0.99 -17.82
N GLY A 110 -12.47 -1.67 -18.84
CA GLY A 110 -12.50 -1.20 -20.23
C GLY A 110 -13.60 -0.18 -20.53
N LYS A 111 -14.50 0.09 -19.57
CA LYS A 111 -15.68 0.96 -19.75
C LYS A 111 -16.47 0.57 -21.01
N LEU A 112 -16.66 -0.74 -21.21
CA LEU A 112 -17.37 -1.27 -22.36
C LEU A 112 -18.86 -0.91 -22.28
N PRO A 113 -19.56 -0.80 -23.42
CA PRO A 113 -20.99 -0.50 -23.41
C PRO A 113 -21.76 -1.60 -22.67
N GLU A 114 -22.76 -1.18 -21.90
CA GLU A 114 -23.74 -2.08 -21.31
C GLU A 114 -24.89 -2.26 -22.29
N PRO A 115 -25.49 -3.46 -22.39
CA PRO A 115 -26.69 -3.66 -23.19
C PRO A 115 -27.83 -2.79 -22.67
N GLU A 116 -28.72 -2.35 -23.56
CA GLU A 116 -29.93 -1.62 -23.16
C GLU A 116 -30.81 -2.53 -22.30
N VAL A 117 -31.06 -2.10 -21.06
CA VAL A 117 -31.91 -2.79 -20.10
C VAL A 117 -33.18 -1.98 -19.86
N THR A 118 -34.32 -2.65 -19.89
CA THR A 118 -35.66 -2.04 -19.71
C THR A 118 -35.83 -1.39 -18.34
N HIS A 119 -35.10 -1.84 -17.32
CA HIS A 119 -35.19 -1.34 -15.95
C HIS A 119 -33.80 -0.99 -15.40
N ARG A 120 -33.69 0.20 -14.78
CA ARG A 120 -32.52 0.62 -14.01
C ARG A 120 -32.90 0.71 -12.54
N PHE A 121 -32.10 0.08 -11.69
CA PHE A 121 -32.22 0.22 -10.24
C PHE A 121 -31.16 1.22 -9.78
N TYR A 122 -31.60 2.33 -9.21
CA TYR A 122 -30.77 3.43 -8.67
C TYR A 122 -30.59 3.28 -7.17
#